data_AF-A0A3Q3D6S8-F1
#
_entry.id   AF-A0A3Q3D6S8-F1
#
_cell.length_a   1.000
_cell.length_b   1.000
_cell.length_c   1.000
_cell.angle_alpha   90.00
_cell.angle_beta   90.00
_cell.angle_gamma   90.00
#
_symmetry.space_group_name_H-M   'P 1'
#
loop_
_entity.id
_entity.type
_entity.pdbx_description
1 polymer ?
#
loop_
_entity_poly.entity_id
_entity_poly.type
_entity_poly.pdbx_seq_one_letter_code
_entity_poly.pdbx_strand_id
1 'polypeptide(L)'
;KQHLWLFFCVDASPPPADETSFRDLLSDLLPGCNCSGRSDRCAFDLEQYRSTGSGGRCLDCRDNTDGAHCERCRENHYRGSPDQPCLCACHPVGSSSAACHPITGRCSCRAGVEGRLCDACRTGFFGFSSRGCRGTLFRLSFQAQEEEELKHPDKPFGKKRKKS
;
A
#
# COMPACT_ATOMS: atom_id res chain seq x y z
N LYS A 1 -82.78 -9.26 7.74
CA LYS A 1 -81.50 -9.55 7.05
C LYS A 1 -80.47 -8.53 7.55
N GLN A 2 -79.88 -8.51 8.74
CA GLN A 2 -79.31 -9.53 9.63
C GLN A 2 -78.29 -10.47 8.99
N HIS A 3 -77.04 -10.26 9.41
CA HIS A 3 -75.82 -11.06 9.36
C HIS A 3 -74.93 -10.98 8.11
N LEU A 4 -73.60 -11.00 8.42
CA LEU A 4 -72.39 -11.15 7.59
C LEU A 4 -71.74 -9.83 7.11
N TRP A 5 -70.58 -9.34 7.58
CA TRP A 5 -69.51 -9.88 8.45
C TRP A 5 -68.76 -8.73 9.14
N LEU A 6 -68.94 -8.56 10.45
CA LEU A 6 -67.86 -8.17 11.35
C LEU A 6 -67.22 -9.48 11.85
N PHE A 7 -65.92 -9.46 12.15
CA PHE A 7 -65.06 -10.60 12.53
C PHE A 7 -64.68 -11.46 11.32
N PHE A 8 -63.41 -11.55 10.88
CA PHE A 8 -62.25 -11.91 11.68
C PHE A 8 -60.97 -11.19 11.23
N CYS A 9 -60.35 -10.43 12.15
CA CYS A 9 -58.90 -10.24 12.18
C CYS A 9 -58.26 -11.47 12.83
N VAL A 10 -58.28 -12.61 12.13
CA VAL A 10 -57.54 -13.80 12.57
C VAL A 10 -56.61 -14.21 11.44
N ASP A 11 -55.32 -14.19 11.78
CA ASP A 11 -54.15 -14.60 11.00
C ASP A 11 -53.62 -13.63 9.93
N ALA A 12 -53.52 -12.35 10.28
CA ALA A 12 -52.35 -11.57 9.84
C ALA A 12 -51.19 -11.89 10.77
N SER A 13 -50.66 -13.12 10.69
CA SER A 13 -49.36 -13.42 11.28
C SER A 13 -48.37 -12.39 10.73
N PRO A 14 -47.70 -11.59 11.58
CA PRO A 14 -46.58 -10.79 11.09
C PRO A 14 -45.61 -11.75 10.40
N PRO A 15 -45.01 -11.41 9.24
CA PRO A 15 -43.96 -12.22 8.67
C PRO A 15 -42.92 -12.45 9.79
N PRO A 16 -42.35 -13.66 9.93
CA PRO A 16 -41.29 -13.87 10.89
C PRO A 16 -40.24 -12.79 10.61
N ALA A 17 -39.94 -11.99 11.64
CA ALA A 17 -38.88 -11.01 11.59
C ALA A 17 -37.56 -11.76 11.51
N ASP A 18 -37.26 -12.31 10.34
CA ASP A 18 -35.93 -12.77 10.02
C ASP A 18 -35.16 -11.51 9.65
N GLU A 19 -34.35 -11.04 10.60
CA GLU A 19 -33.50 -9.83 10.52
C GLU A 19 -32.53 -9.86 9.32
N THR A 20 -32.44 -11.01 8.66
CA THR A 20 -31.73 -11.29 7.42
C THR A 20 -32.40 -10.65 6.20
N SER A 21 -33.74 -10.71 6.07
CA SER A 21 -34.41 -10.36 4.80
C SER A 21 -34.38 -8.86 4.45
N PHE A 22 -34.41 -7.97 5.45
CA PHE A 22 -34.28 -6.52 5.21
C PHE A 22 -32.83 -6.10 4.93
N ARG A 23 -31.85 -6.82 5.48
CA ARG A 23 -30.43 -6.64 5.15
C ARG A 23 -30.09 -7.17 3.76
N ASP A 24 -30.73 -8.26 3.34
CA ASP A 24 -30.58 -8.87 2.02
C ASP A 24 -31.20 -7.99 0.91
N LEU A 25 -32.39 -7.41 1.14
CA LEU A 25 -33.00 -6.43 0.22
C LEU A 25 -32.22 -5.12 0.10
N LEU A 26 -31.51 -4.71 1.16
CA LEU A 26 -30.64 -3.53 1.13
C LEU A 26 -29.28 -3.83 0.46
N SER A 27 -28.85 -5.09 0.43
CA SER A 27 -27.63 -5.51 -0.28
C SER A 27 -27.84 -5.67 -1.79
N ASP A 28 -29.06 -5.97 -2.25
CA ASP A 28 -29.42 -5.95 -3.69
C ASP A 28 -29.57 -4.51 -4.26
N LEU A 29 -29.75 -3.51 -3.39
CA LEU A 29 -29.83 -2.09 -3.76
C LEU A 29 -28.48 -1.36 -3.60
N LEU A 30 -27.48 -1.99 -2.99
CA LEU A 30 -26.13 -1.47 -2.94
C LEU A 30 -25.48 -1.74 -4.31
N PRO A 31 -25.07 -0.70 -5.08
CA PRO A 31 -24.25 -0.94 -6.25
C PRO A 31 -23.04 -1.76 -5.81
N GLY A 32 -22.84 -2.91 -6.45
CA GLY A 32 -21.84 -3.90 -6.05
C GLY A 32 -20.51 -3.23 -5.71
N CYS A 33 -19.95 -3.57 -4.54
CA CYS A 33 -18.71 -2.96 -4.08
C CYS A 33 -17.57 -3.35 -5.03
N ASN A 34 -16.87 -2.36 -5.55
CA ASN A 34 -15.61 -2.62 -6.24
C ASN A 34 -14.51 -2.91 -5.20
N CYS A 35 -14.20 -4.20 -5.02
CA CYS A 35 -13.09 -4.63 -4.16
C CYS A 35 -11.87 -5.10 -4.93
N SER A 36 -11.72 -4.69 -6.19
CA SER A 36 -10.58 -5.06 -7.06
C SER A 36 -10.38 -6.59 -7.19
N GLY A 37 -11.44 -7.39 -6.96
CA GLY A 37 -11.37 -8.85 -6.87
C GLY A 37 -10.66 -9.40 -5.62
N ARG A 38 -10.22 -8.54 -4.69
CA ARG A 38 -9.42 -8.91 -3.51
C ARG A 38 -10.27 -9.11 -2.25
N SER A 39 -11.56 -8.80 -2.30
CA SER A 39 -12.54 -9.20 -1.29
C SER A 39 -13.88 -9.53 -1.93
N ASP A 40 -14.59 -10.47 -1.34
CA ASP A 40 -15.98 -10.85 -1.62
C ASP A 40 -16.98 -10.23 -0.63
N ARG A 41 -16.49 -9.54 0.41
CA ARG A 41 -17.30 -8.93 1.47
C ARG A 41 -17.12 -7.42 1.49
N CYS A 42 -18.21 -6.69 1.69
CA CYS A 42 -18.17 -5.26 1.90
C CYS A 42 -19.30 -4.78 2.82
N ALA A 43 -19.15 -3.57 3.34
CA ALA A 43 -20.16 -2.88 4.13
C ALA A 43 -20.29 -1.43 3.67
N PHE A 44 -21.46 -0.84 3.90
CA PHE A 44 -21.66 0.59 3.67
C PHE A 44 -21.07 1.39 4.85
N ASP A 45 -20.26 2.38 4.53
CA ASP A 45 -19.66 3.34 5.44
C ASP A 45 -20.11 4.77 5.07
N LEU A 46 -20.85 5.38 5.99
CA LEU A 46 -21.43 6.71 5.81
C LEU A 46 -20.38 7.83 5.81
N GLU A 47 -19.29 7.68 6.56
CA GLU A 47 -18.22 8.69 6.62
C GLU A 47 -17.43 8.72 5.31
N GLN A 48 -17.15 7.54 4.76
CA GLN A 48 -16.55 7.40 3.44
C GLN A 48 -17.45 8.01 2.37
N TYR A 49 -18.75 7.67 2.36
CA TYR A 49 -19.70 8.22 1.41
C TYR A 49 -19.72 9.76 1.42
N ARG A 50 -19.71 10.37 2.60
CA ARG A 50 -19.68 11.84 2.75
C ARG A 50 -18.43 12.48 2.16
N SER A 51 -17.29 11.78 2.18
CA SER A 51 -16.01 12.33 1.72
C SER A 51 -15.74 12.06 0.23
N THR A 52 -16.09 10.88 -0.29
CA THR A 52 -15.73 10.44 -1.64
C THR A 52 -16.93 10.27 -2.59
N GLY A 53 -18.15 10.32 -2.07
CA GLY A 53 -19.37 9.97 -2.81
C GLY A 53 -19.58 8.46 -3.00
N SER A 54 -18.68 7.62 -2.48
CA SER A 54 -18.76 6.16 -2.53
C SER A 54 -18.74 5.58 -1.11
N GLY A 55 -19.83 4.93 -0.72
CA GLY A 55 -20.00 4.39 0.63
C GLY A 55 -19.57 2.94 0.80
N GLY A 56 -19.28 2.21 -0.28
CA GLY A 56 -18.85 0.82 -0.16
C GLY A 56 -17.42 0.72 0.38
N ARG A 57 -17.22 0.02 1.50
CA ARG A 57 -15.91 -0.36 2.02
C ARG A 57 -15.77 -1.87 2.05
N CYS A 58 -14.71 -2.37 1.43
CA CYS A 58 -14.37 -3.79 1.43
C CYS A 58 -13.89 -4.25 2.81
N LEU A 59 -14.26 -5.48 3.17
CA LEU A 59 -13.84 -6.14 4.41
C LEU A 59 -12.83 -7.23 4.07
N ASP A 60 -11.96 -7.61 5.02
CA ASP A 60 -11.08 -8.76 4.88
C ASP A 60 -10.26 -8.82 3.57
N CYS A 61 -9.71 -7.67 3.13
CA CYS A 61 -8.89 -7.60 1.91
C CYS A 61 -7.78 -8.68 1.89
N ARG A 62 -7.78 -9.50 0.84
CA ARG A 62 -6.81 -10.59 0.61
C ARG A 62 -5.50 -10.08 0.01
N ASP A 63 -4.52 -10.96 -0.12
CA ASP A 63 -3.25 -10.71 -0.83
C ASP A 63 -2.46 -9.49 -0.32
N ASN A 64 -2.49 -9.23 1.00
CA ASN A 64 -1.86 -8.07 1.63
C ASN A 64 -2.29 -6.72 1.04
N THR A 65 -3.55 -6.63 0.59
CA THR A 65 -4.13 -5.37 0.13
C THR A 65 -4.83 -4.62 1.26
N ASP A 66 -4.98 -3.32 1.04
CA ASP A 66 -5.61 -2.35 1.93
C ASP A 66 -6.30 -1.26 1.10
N GLY A 67 -7.06 -0.40 1.77
CA GLY A 67 -7.85 0.66 1.15
C GLY A 67 -9.33 0.32 1.12
N ALA A 68 -10.15 1.31 0.78
CA ALA A 68 -11.61 1.15 0.76
C ALA A 68 -12.07 0.11 -0.27
N HIS A 69 -11.28 -0.07 -1.31
CA HIS A 69 -11.53 -0.92 -2.49
C HIS A 69 -10.45 -2.00 -2.66
N CYS A 70 -9.66 -2.26 -1.61
CA CYS A 70 -8.48 -3.13 -1.65
C CYS A 70 -7.49 -2.76 -2.78
N GLU A 71 -7.38 -1.46 -3.08
CA GLU A 71 -6.72 -0.90 -4.26
C GLU A 71 -5.22 -0.65 -4.06
N ARG A 72 -4.71 -0.74 -2.84
CA ARG A 72 -3.29 -0.53 -2.52
C ARG A 72 -2.75 -1.68 -1.68
N CYS A 73 -1.44 -1.74 -1.56
CA CYS A 73 -0.82 -2.68 -0.64
C CYS A 73 -0.92 -2.16 0.80
N ARG A 74 -1.03 -3.09 1.75
CA ARG A 74 -0.81 -2.82 3.17
C ARG A 74 0.56 -2.19 3.38
N GLU A 75 0.72 -1.54 4.51
CA GLU A 75 2.03 -1.13 4.98
C GLU A 75 3.02 -2.30 4.90
N ASN A 76 4.28 -1.97 4.60
CA ASN A 76 5.36 -2.93 4.49
C ASN A 76 5.24 -3.92 3.30
N HIS A 77 4.30 -3.71 2.38
CA HIS A 77 4.13 -4.50 1.16
C HIS A 77 4.13 -3.59 -0.08
N TYR A 78 4.56 -4.14 -1.22
CA TYR A 78 4.64 -3.41 -2.48
C TYR A 78 4.18 -4.27 -3.65
N ARG A 79 3.65 -3.63 -4.69
CA ARG A 79 3.41 -4.24 -6.00
C ARG A 79 3.88 -3.29 -7.10
N GLY A 80 4.53 -3.83 -8.13
CA GLY A 80 4.95 -3.06 -9.29
C GLY A 80 3.83 -2.85 -10.33
N SER A 81 2.86 -3.77 -10.35
CA SER A 81 1.71 -3.77 -11.26
C SER A 81 0.44 -4.17 -10.51
N PRO A 82 -0.75 -3.68 -10.92
CA PRO A 82 -2.04 -4.11 -10.34
C PRO A 82 -2.30 -5.63 -10.41
N ASP A 83 -1.73 -6.30 -11.42
CA ASP A 83 -1.88 -7.76 -11.60
C ASP A 83 -1.00 -8.57 -10.66
N GLN A 84 0.02 -7.94 -10.07
CA GLN A 84 0.94 -8.59 -9.14
C GLN A 84 0.39 -8.61 -7.70
N PRO A 85 0.71 -9.65 -6.92
CA PRO A 85 0.37 -9.66 -5.50
C PRO A 85 1.21 -8.63 -4.73
N CYS A 86 0.66 -8.13 -3.61
CA CYS A 86 1.40 -7.27 -2.70
C CYS A 86 2.40 -8.12 -1.89
N LEU A 87 3.69 -8.01 -2.24
CA LEU A 87 4.75 -8.79 -1.64
C LEU A 87 6.06 -8.01 -1.58
N CYS A 88 6.82 -8.23 -0.52
CA CYS A 88 8.20 -7.75 -0.42
C CYS A 88 9.15 -8.95 -0.40
N ALA A 89 10.11 -8.93 -1.32
CA ALA A 89 11.13 -9.97 -1.45
C ALA A 89 12.48 -9.48 -0.89
N CYS A 90 12.47 -8.79 0.25
CA CYS A 90 13.70 -8.29 0.86
C CYS A 90 14.62 -9.45 1.26
N HIS A 91 15.90 -9.34 0.91
CA HIS A 91 16.88 -10.37 1.16
C HIS A 91 17.13 -10.53 2.68
N PRO A 92 16.84 -11.69 3.28
CA PRO A 92 16.76 -11.85 4.74
C PRO A 92 18.07 -11.53 5.48
N VAL A 93 19.22 -11.72 4.81
CA VAL A 93 20.55 -11.42 5.37
C VAL A 93 20.96 -9.96 5.13
N GLY A 94 20.55 -9.39 4.00
CA GLY A 94 21.05 -8.10 3.49
C GLY A 94 20.15 -6.93 3.85
N SER A 95 18.89 -7.18 4.19
CA SER A 95 17.96 -6.18 4.73
C SER A 95 17.91 -6.21 6.26
N SER A 96 17.42 -5.13 6.86
CA SER A 96 17.11 -5.07 8.30
C SER A 96 15.74 -5.66 8.63
N SER A 97 14.84 -5.76 7.66
CA SER A 97 13.49 -6.29 7.81
C SER A 97 13.00 -6.96 6.51
N ALA A 98 11.95 -7.77 6.62
CA ALA A 98 11.24 -8.32 5.46
C ALA A 98 10.29 -7.29 4.79
N ALA A 99 10.05 -6.16 5.48
CA ALA A 99 9.22 -5.07 5.03
C ALA A 99 9.91 -4.23 3.95
N CYS A 100 9.14 -3.72 2.98
CA CYS A 100 9.63 -2.76 2.00
C CYS A 100 8.72 -1.54 1.87
N HIS A 101 9.27 -0.47 1.29
CA HIS A 101 8.56 0.78 1.10
C HIS A 101 7.33 0.58 0.20
N PRO A 102 6.12 1.01 0.61
CA PRO A 102 4.87 0.65 -0.06
C PRO A 102 4.69 1.26 -1.45
N ILE A 103 5.50 2.25 -1.82
CA ILE A 103 5.45 2.94 -3.13
C ILE A 103 6.64 2.58 -4.03
N THR A 104 7.81 2.32 -3.46
CA THR A 104 9.05 2.10 -4.25
C THR A 104 9.50 0.65 -4.24
N GLY A 105 8.94 -0.16 -3.34
CA GLY A 105 9.35 -1.54 -3.13
C GLY A 105 10.78 -1.68 -2.63
N ARG A 106 11.41 -0.60 -2.16
CA ARG A 106 12.79 -0.60 -1.69
C ARG A 106 12.86 -1.10 -0.26
N CYS A 107 13.73 -2.06 -0.03
CA CYS A 107 14.01 -2.62 1.28
C CYS A 107 15.02 -1.75 2.04
N SER A 108 14.96 -1.80 3.37
CA SER A 108 15.96 -1.17 4.23
C SER A 108 17.23 -2.01 4.27
N CYS A 109 18.24 -1.64 3.48
CA CYS A 109 19.47 -2.41 3.35
C CYS A 109 20.45 -2.16 4.50
N ARG A 110 21.24 -3.19 4.83
CA ARG A 110 22.35 -3.11 5.78
C ARG A 110 23.53 -2.34 5.19
N ALA A 111 24.49 -1.99 6.04
CA ALA A 111 25.66 -1.19 5.65
C ALA A 111 26.42 -1.82 4.48
N GLY A 112 26.72 -1.02 3.44
CA GLY A 112 27.45 -1.49 2.26
C GLY A 112 26.67 -2.44 1.33
N VAL A 113 25.39 -2.69 1.60
CA VAL A 113 24.49 -3.48 0.74
C VAL A 113 23.63 -2.53 -0.11
N GLU A 114 23.31 -2.93 -1.32
CA GLU A 114 22.48 -2.19 -2.26
C GLU A 114 21.51 -3.09 -3.05
N GLY A 115 20.83 -2.49 -4.02
CA GLY A 115 19.73 -3.11 -4.75
C GLY A 115 18.37 -2.82 -4.11
N ARG A 116 17.28 -3.02 -4.87
CA ARG A 116 15.92 -2.86 -4.36
C ARG A 116 15.61 -3.87 -3.26
N LEU A 117 16.17 -5.08 -3.39
CA LEU A 117 15.96 -6.22 -2.50
C LEU A 117 17.09 -6.42 -1.48
N CYS A 118 18.13 -5.59 -1.49
CA CYS A 118 19.30 -5.73 -0.61
C CYS A 118 20.08 -7.04 -0.81
N ASP A 119 20.26 -7.45 -2.06
CA ASP A 119 20.82 -8.72 -2.49
C ASP A 119 22.26 -8.62 -3.01
N ALA A 120 22.83 -7.41 -3.11
CA ALA A 120 24.19 -7.20 -3.60
C ALA A 120 24.99 -6.24 -2.71
N CYS A 121 26.32 -6.39 -2.69
CA CYS A 121 27.18 -5.38 -2.11
C CYS A 121 27.27 -4.16 -3.04
N ARG A 122 27.38 -2.97 -2.45
CA ARG A 122 27.69 -1.75 -3.20
C ARG A 122 29.03 -1.88 -3.92
N THR A 123 29.16 -1.22 -5.06
CA THR A 123 30.46 -1.05 -5.74
C THR A 123 31.57 -0.67 -4.76
N GLY A 124 32.66 -1.44 -4.73
CA GLY A 124 33.78 -1.26 -3.79
C GLY A 124 33.63 -1.95 -2.43
N PHE A 125 32.53 -2.66 -2.19
CA PHE A 125 32.28 -3.46 -0.98
C PHE A 125 32.28 -4.96 -1.30
N PHE A 126 32.67 -5.78 -0.33
CA PHE A 126 32.76 -7.23 -0.45
C PHE A 126 32.41 -7.94 0.86
N GLY A 127 32.24 -9.26 0.82
CA GLY A 127 31.95 -10.08 1.99
C GLY A 127 30.52 -9.90 2.52
N PHE A 128 29.53 -10.14 1.66
CA PHE A 128 28.11 -10.10 1.99
C PHE A 128 27.80 -10.97 3.22
N SER A 129 27.21 -10.38 4.25
CA SER A 129 26.97 -11.04 5.52
C SER A 129 25.82 -10.40 6.28
N SER A 130 25.45 -10.98 7.43
CA SER A 130 24.46 -10.39 8.32
C SER A 130 24.89 -9.05 8.95
N ARG A 131 26.14 -8.62 8.78
CA ARG A 131 26.59 -7.27 9.18
C ARG A 131 26.66 -6.30 7.99
N GLY A 132 26.11 -6.70 6.85
CA GLY A 132 26.27 -5.99 5.58
C GLY A 132 27.56 -6.40 4.87
N CYS A 133 28.08 -5.48 4.05
CA CYS A 133 29.32 -5.67 3.31
C CYS A 133 30.43 -4.78 3.87
N ARG A 134 31.67 -5.24 3.75
CA ARG A 134 32.86 -4.50 4.17
C ARG A 134 33.43 -3.75 2.97
N GLY A 135 33.60 -2.45 3.11
CA GLY A 135 34.32 -1.64 2.13
C GLY A 135 35.82 -1.82 2.32
N THR A 136 36.59 -1.79 1.23
CA THR A 136 37.97 -1.36 1.38
C THR A 136 37.92 0.12 1.76
N LEU A 137 38.49 0.48 2.91
CA LEU A 137 38.85 1.88 3.12
C LEU A 137 39.78 2.23 1.95
N PHE A 138 39.26 2.92 0.94
CA PHE A 138 40.08 3.76 0.07
C PHE A 138 40.74 4.75 1.02
N ARG A 139 41.90 4.39 1.55
CA ARG A 139 42.68 5.28 2.38
C ARG A 139 43.22 6.35 1.42
N LEU A 140 42.60 7.52 1.59
CA LEU A 140 43.09 8.87 1.34
C LEU A 140 42.65 9.53 0.02
N SER A 141 42.01 10.69 0.18
CA SER A 141 41.86 11.82 -0.77
C SER A 141 40.89 11.68 -1.96
N PHE A 142 39.59 11.62 -1.69
CA PHE A 142 38.55 12.18 -2.57
C PHE A 142 37.51 12.97 -1.76
N GLN A 143 37.97 13.82 -0.85
CA GLN A 143 37.18 15.01 -0.49
C GLN A 143 37.32 15.99 -1.65
N ALA A 144 36.41 15.99 -2.62
CA ALA A 144 35.98 17.15 -3.42
C ALA A 144 35.18 16.70 -4.64
N GLN A 145 34.11 17.46 -4.94
CA GLN A 145 33.30 17.46 -6.17
C GLN A 145 32.12 16.47 -6.23
N GLU A 146 31.00 16.79 -5.54
CA GLU A 146 29.65 16.87 -6.15
C GLU A 146 28.56 17.29 -5.13
N GLU A 147 28.84 18.28 -4.27
CA GLU A 147 27.80 18.96 -3.45
C GLU A 147 27.57 20.44 -3.86
N GLU A 148 28.01 20.89 -5.04
CA GLU A 148 27.77 22.26 -5.51
C GLU A 148 27.15 22.37 -6.92
N GLU A 149 26.12 21.58 -7.22
CA GLU A 149 25.30 21.72 -8.45
C GLU A 149 23.80 21.81 -8.15
N LEU A 150 23.41 22.35 -6.98
CA LEU A 150 21.99 22.60 -6.69
C LEU A 150 21.68 23.90 -5.93
N LYS A 151 22.59 24.88 -5.88
CA LYS A 151 22.29 26.12 -5.14
C LYS A 151 22.34 27.47 -5.87
N HIS A 152 22.94 27.68 -7.04
CA HIS A 152 22.83 28.99 -7.74
C HIS A 152 23.09 28.88 -9.27
N PRO A 153 22.08 29.08 -10.15
CA PRO A 153 22.25 28.97 -11.60
C PRO A 153 22.85 30.21 -12.32
N ASP A 154 23.14 31.33 -11.65
CA ASP A 154 23.44 32.60 -12.34
C ASP A 154 24.70 33.34 -11.86
N LYS A 155 25.92 32.80 -12.10
CA LYS A 155 27.13 33.65 -12.05
C LYS A 155 28.09 33.42 -13.24
N PRO A 156 28.55 34.51 -13.91
CA PRO A 156 29.33 34.43 -15.14
C PRO A 156 30.79 34.06 -14.89
N PHE A 157 31.37 33.38 -15.88
CA PHE A 157 32.75 32.90 -15.96
C PHE A 157 33.81 33.99 -15.66
N GLY A 158 34.45 33.90 -14.49
CA GLY A 158 35.64 34.68 -14.15
C GLY A 158 36.92 34.02 -14.66
N LYS A 159 37.65 34.74 -15.53
CA LYS A 159 38.90 34.29 -16.18
C LYS A 159 40.01 33.98 -15.17
N LYS A 160 40.59 32.77 -15.24
CA LYS A 160 41.78 32.38 -14.46
C LYS A 160 43.01 33.17 -14.91
N ARG A 161 43.58 34.00 -14.03
CA ARG A 161 44.93 34.56 -14.20
C ARG A 161 45.96 33.47 -13.88
N LYS A 162 46.77 33.09 -14.87
CA LYS A 162 48.01 32.31 -14.68
C LYS A 162 48.99 33.19 -13.87
N LYS A 163 49.49 32.68 -12.76
CA LYS A 163 50.63 33.27 -12.04
C LYS A 163 51.85 32.44 -12.40
N SER A 164 52.84 33.12 -12.97
CA SER A 164 54.21 32.64 -13.19
C SER A 164 55.03 32.75 -11.91
#